data_AF-A0A2G8LE51-F1
#
_entry.id   AF-A0A2G8LE51-F1
#
_cell.length_a   1.000
_cell.length_b   1.000
_cell.length_c   1.000
_cell.angle_alpha   90.00
_cell.angle_beta   90.00
_cell.angle_gamma   90.00
#
_symmetry.space_group_name_H-M   'P 1'
#
loop_
_entity.id
_entity.type
_entity.pdbx_description
1 polymer ?
#
loop_
_entity_poly.entity_id
_entity_poly.type
_entity_poly.pdbx_seq_one_letter_code
_entity_poly.pdbx_strand_id
1 'polypeptide(L)'
;MIGLTENPVMLDADRDWPGNQPRREGVNDNEDNEELPHHEEGHASQHRFQRHVKDLTEVLLSKGSPFEEESNDLVTLNNKVFESSAAAESVHKSESMGQEFQGQYKNFRESVLDSNVTLLTAPIKRNNSLLFHEEKSKKKTDTKLRMQHFKRHAELYGQAFVVLDSHGG
;
A
#
# COMPACT_ATOMS: atom_id res chain seq x y z
N MET A 1 -37.46 8.35 24.72
CA MET A 1 -36.59 9.29 25.46
C MET A 1 -35.75 8.43 26.40
N ILE A 2 -34.49 8.19 26.02
CA ILE A 2 -33.52 7.40 26.80
C ILE A 2 -33.00 8.32 27.89
N GLY A 3 -33.07 7.86 29.13
CA GLY A 3 -32.45 8.53 30.26
C GLY A 3 -30.99 8.12 30.44
N LEU A 4 -30.29 8.98 31.18
CA LEU A 4 -29.09 8.74 31.98
C LEU A 4 -27.79 8.60 31.15
N THR A 5 -26.70 9.33 31.38
CA THR A 5 -26.21 10.10 32.54
C THR A 5 -25.22 11.17 32.06
N GLU A 6 -25.40 12.41 32.49
CA GLU A 6 -24.47 13.52 32.28
C GLU A 6 -23.32 13.46 33.29
N ASN A 7 -22.10 13.73 32.84
CA ASN A 7 -20.92 13.96 33.67
C ASN A 7 -20.75 15.50 33.81
N PRO A 8 -20.88 16.11 35.00
CA PRO A 8 -20.96 17.56 35.13
C PRO A 8 -19.58 18.21 35.35
N VAL A 9 -18.72 18.24 34.33
CA VAL A 9 -17.48 19.05 34.36
C VAL A 9 -17.15 19.63 32.98
N MET A 10 -18.12 20.27 32.30
CA MET A 10 -17.85 21.12 31.12
C MET A 10 -18.84 22.29 31.01
N LEU A 11 -19.17 22.93 32.13
CA LEU A 11 -19.95 24.17 32.13
C LEU A 11 -19.13 25.29 32.76
N ASP A 12 -18.08 25.72 32.07
CA ASP A 12 -17.44 27.02 32.31
C ASP A 12 -16.61 27.37 31.07
N ALA A 13 -17.29 27.79 30.00
CA ALA A 13 -16.79 28.73 28.99
C ALA A 13 -17.72 28.71 27.76
N ASP A 14 -18.95 29.23 27.90
CA ASP A 14 -19.71 29.73 26.75
C ASP A 14 -20.90 30.56 27.23
N ARG A 15 -20.63 31.82 27.55
CA ARG A 15 -21.63 32.89 27.53
C ARG A 15 -20.91 34.23 27.43
N ASP A 16 -20.83 34.75 26.21
CA ASP A 16 -21.43 36.04 25.88
C ASP A 16 -21.05 36.44 24.45
N TRP A 17 -22.00 36.25 23.55
CA TRP A 17 -22.10 37.09 22.37
C TRP A 17 -22.62 38.46 22.83
N PRO A 18 -21.95 39.55 22.43
CA PRO A 18 -22.72 40.52 21.68
C PRO A 18 -21.93 41.07 20.50
N GLY A 19 -22.57 41.01 19.34
CA GLY A 19 -22.27 41.94 18.25
C GLY A 19 -22.44 43.36 18.76
N ASN A 20 -21.33 44.09 18.85
CA ASN A 20 -21.30 45.53 18.75
C ASN A 20 -19.88 45.96 18.39
N GLN A 21 -19.70 46.44 17.16
CA GLN A 21 -18.44 47.03 16.70
C GLN A 21 -18.16 48.34 17.45
N PRO A 22 -16.91 48.64 17.82
CA PRO A 22 -16.42 50.00 17.78
C PRO A 22 -15.70 50.21 16.43
N ARG A 23 -16.31 51.07 15.63
CA ARG A 23 -15.70 51.74 14.47
C ARG A 23 -14.30 52.25 14.85
N ARG A 24 -13.25 51.79 14.17
CA ARG A 24 -11.98 52.52 14.08
C ARG A 24 -11.86 53.09 12.67
N GLU A 25 -11.71 54.41 12.64
CA GLU A 25 -11.38 55.20 11.46
C GLU A 25 -10.04 54.77 10.86
N GLY A 26 -9.93 54.91 9.55
CA GLY A 26 -8.97 54.19 8.73
C GLY A 26 -7.50 54.50 8.99
N VAL A 27 -6.67 53.51 8.65
CA VAL A 27 -5.25 53.68 8.32
C VAL A 27 -4.90 52.62 7.27
N ASN A 28 -4.58 53.11 6.06
CA ASN A 28 -3.64 52.58 5.06
C ASN A 28 -3.69 51.09 4.67
N ASP A 29 -4.08 50.84 3.40
CA ASP A 29 -3.83 49.60 2.65
C ASP A 29 -2.33 49.42 2.36
N ASN A 30 -1.53 49.15 3.39
CA ASN A 30 -0.15 48.69 3.27
C ASN A 30 0.16 47.83 4.50
N GLU A 31 -0.27 46.57 4.48
CA GLU A 31 0.29 45.56 5.36
C GLU A 31 1.04 44.55 4.50
N ASP A 32 2.35 44.59 4.68
CA ASP A 32 3.32 43.67 4.13
C ASP A 32 2.80 42.22 4.23
N ASN A 33 3.08 41.41 3.21
CA ASN A 33 3.04 39.95 3.37
C ASN A 33 4.12 39.59 4.40
N GLU A 34 3.84 39.76 5.68
CA GLU A 34 4.61 39.11 6.73
C GLU A 34 4.33 37.62 6.58
N GLU A 35 5.30 36.95 5.98
CA GLU A 35 5.35 35.51 5.82
C GLU A 35 5.20 34.89 7.21
N LEU A 36 3.97 34.50 7.57
CA LEU A 36 3.68 33.96 8.89
C LEU A 36 4.58 32.73 9.11
N PRO A 37 5.31 32.65 10.24
CA PRO A 37 6.23 31.56 10.49
C PRO A 37 5.48 30.23 10.41
N HIS A 38 6.11 29.24 9.78
CA HIS A 38 5.50 27.94 9.61
C HIS A 38 5.14 27.36 10.99
N HIS A 39 3.97 26.73 11.11
CA HIS A 39 3.50 26.16 12.39
C HIS A 39 4.47 25.15 13.05
N GLU A 40 5.42 24.61 12.27
CA GLU A 40 6.50 23.72 12.73
C GLU A 40 7.77 24.47 13.20
N GLU A 41 7.88 25.76 12.90
CA GLU A 41 9.01 26.63 13.27
C GLU A 41 8.93 27.12 14.72
N GLY A 42 7.76 26.99 15.35
CA GLY A 42 7.55 27.37 16.74
C GLY A 42 8.47 26.60 17.71
N HIS A 43 8.96 27.31 18.74
CA HIS A 43 9.85 26.76 19.76
C HIS A 43 9.29 25.48 20.43
N ALA A 44 7.98 25.41 20.65
CA ALA A 44 7.31 24.22 21.19
C ALA A 44 7.38 23.02 20.24
N SER A 45 7.17 23.25 18.93
CA SER A 45 7.26 22.23 17.88
C SER A 45 8.69 21.70 17.77
N GLN A 46 9.68 22.58 17.78
CA GLN A 46 11.10 22.20 17.75
C GLN A 46 11.52 21.41 19.00
N HIS A 47 11.09 21.83 20.20
CA HIS A 47 11.37 21.08 21.42
C HIS A 47 10.74 19.70 21.44
N ARG A 48 9.49 19.59 20.95
CA ARG A 48 8.80 18.30 20.83
C ARG A 48 9.51 17.39 19.84
N PHE A 49 9.94 17.93 18.70
CA PHE A 49 10.74 17.19 17.73
C PHE A 49 12.05 16.69 18.33
N GLN A 50 12.80 17.54 19.02
CA GLN A 50 14.04 17.13 19.70
C GLN A 50 13.82 16.03 20.73
N ARG A 51 12.72 16.10 21.50
CA ARG A 51 12.36 15.04 22.44
C ARG A 51 12.08 13.73 21.71
N HIS A 52 11.24 13.76 20.67
CA HIS A 52 10.93 12.57 19.88
C HIS A 52 12.17 11.92 19.25
N VAL A 53 13.11 12.73 18.74
CA VAL A 53 14.36 12.21 18.16
C VAL A 53 15.22 11.54 19.23
N LYS A 54 15.33 12.14 20.42
CA LYS A 54 16.06 11.53 21.55
C LYS A 54 15.42 10.22 22.00
N ASP A 55 14.11 10.22 22.21
CA ASP A 55 13.35 9.03 22.62
C ASP A 55 13.51 7.91 21.58
N LEU A 56 13.41 8.23 20.28
CA LEU A 56 13.63 7.28 19.19
C LEU A 56 15.05 6.72 19.19
N THR A 57 16.05 7.59 19.35
CA THR A 57 17.47 7.18 19.35
C THR A 57 17.75 6.26 20.55
N GLU A 58 17.22 6.57 21.72
CA GLU A 58 17.35 5.73 22.91
C GLU A 58 16.69 4.35 22.72
N VAL A 59 15.52 4.30 22.10
CA VAL A 59 14.85 3.04 21.76
C VAL A 59 15.69 2.22 20.76
N LEU A 60 16.22 2.85 19.71
CA LEU A 60 17.06 2.17 18.72
C LEU A 60 18.38 1.65 19.33
N LEU A 61 18.98 2.39 20.26
CA LEU A 61 20.19 1.95 20.95
C LEU A 61 19.90 0.82 21.96
N SER A 62 18.78 0.88 22.67
CA SER A 62 18.42 -0.10 23.71
C SER A 62 17.86 -1.40 23.14
N LYS A 63 17.06 -1.33 22.07
CA LYS A 63 16.46 -2.49 21.41
C LYS A 63 17.27 -3.01 20.23
N GLY A 64 18.36 -2.32 19.86
CA GLY A 64 19.14 -2.62 18.66
C GLY A 64 18.50 -2.05 17.40
N SER A 65 19.28 -2.02 16.31
CA SER A 65 18.79 -1.58 15.02
C SER A 65 17.75 -2.57 14.50
N PRO A 66 16.50 -2.13 14.22
CA PRO A 66 15.49 -2.98 13.63
C PRO A 66 15.81 -3.37 12.18
N PHE A 67 16.91 -2.89 11.60
CA PHE A 67 17.37 -3.24 10.26
C PHE A 67 18.54 -4.25 10.26
N GLU A 68 19.10 -4.55 11.43
CA GLU A 68 20.15 -5.57 11.59
C GLU A 68 19.58 -6.92 12.06
N GLU A 69 18.28 -6.96 12.38
CA GLU A 69 17.60 -8.20 12.69
C GLU A 69 17.33 -8.96 11.39
N GLU A 70 17.98 -10.11 11.19
CA GLU A 70 17.61 -11.09 10.16
C GLU A 70 16.31 -11.82 10.56
N SER A 71 15.26 -11.08 10.91
CA SER A 71 13.94 -11.64 11.18
C SER A 71 13.10 -11.65 9.91
N ASN A 72 12.42 -12.76 9.66
CA ASN A 72 11.40 -12.84 8.60
C ASN A 72 10.23 -11.87 8.83
N ASP A 73 10.15 -11.20 9.99
CA ASP A 73 9.06 -10.29 10.35
C ASP A 73 9.09 -8.96 9.58
N LEU A 74 10.27 -8.49 9.17
CA LEU A 74 10.41 -7.30 8.31
C LEU A 74 9.92 -7.57 6.88
N VAL A 75 10.03 -8.81 6.41
CA VAL A 75 9.45 -9.26 5.13
C VAL A 75 7.92 -9.18 5.20
N THR A 76 7.33 -9.47 6.35
CA THR A 76 5.88 -9.41 6.58
C THR A 76 5.33 -7.99 6.67
N LEU A 77 6.13 -7.01 7.09
CA LEU A 77 5.72 -5.59 7.11
C LEU A 77 5.62 -4.99 5.70
N ASN A 78 6.49 -5.40 4.76
CA ASN A 78 6.34 -5.05 3.35
C ASN A 78 5.11 -5.72 2.70
N ASN A 79 4.75 -6.92 3.17
CA ASN A 79 3.63 -7.69 2.62
C ASN A 79 2.25 -7.26 3.12
N LYS A 80 2.17 -6.44 4.18
CA LYS A 80 0.88 -6.17 4.84
C LYS A 80 0.00 -5.13 4.13
N VAL A 81 0.52 -4.40 3.13
CA VAL A 81 -0.23 -3.31 2.49
C VAL A 81 -0.41 -3.45 0.97
N PHE A 82 0.35 -4.25 0.21
CA PHE A 82 0.14 -4.29 -1.26
C PHE A 82 0.39 -5.59 -2.04
N GLU A 83 0.67 -6.73 -1.42
CA GLU A 83 0.94 -7.94 -2.21
C GLU A 83 -0.31 -8.81 -2.38
N SER A 84 -1.06 -8.50 -3.45
CA SER A 84 -1.87 -9.52 -4.13
C SER A 84 -1.01 -10.78 -4.31
N SER A 85 -1.52 -11.98 -4.00
CA SER A 85 -0.82 -13.27 -4.25
C SER A 85 -0.17 -13.34 -5.64
N ALA A 86 -0.79 -12.68 -6.63
CA ALA A 86 -0.28 -12.58 -7.99
C ALA A 86 1.05 -11.80 -8.13
N ALA A 87 1.31 -10.81 -7.27
CA ALA A 87 2.55 -10.05 -7.26
C ALA A 87 3.70 -10.91 -6.74
N ALA A 88 3.51 -11.60 -5.61
CA ALA A 88 4.49 -12.53 -5.05
C ALA A 88 4.80 -13.68 -6.03
N GLU A 89 3.77 -14.28 -6.65
CA GLU A 89 3.94 -15.29 -7.69
C GLU A 89 4.71 -14.77 -8.91
N SER A 90 4.48 -13.50 -9.30
CA SER A 90 5.20 -12.87 -10.41
C SER A 90 6.68 -12.67 -10.11
N VAL A 91 7.03 -12.28 -8.89
CA VAL A 91 8.41 -12.13 -8.43
C VAL A 91 9.12 -13.48 -8.42
N HIS A 92 8.52 -14.51 -7.83
CA HIS A 92 9.10 -15.86 -7.82
C HIS A 92 9.28 -16.45 -9.22
N LYS A 93 8.32 -16.21 -10.12
CA LYS A 93 8.44 -16.60 -11.54
C LYS A 93 9.61 -15.87 -12.21
N SER A 94 9.78 -14.58 -11.92
CA SER A 94 10.88 -13.77 -12.45
C SER A 94 12.24 -14.25 -11.96
N GLU A 95 12.34 -14.58 -10.68
CA GLU A 95 13.54 -15.17 -10.07
C GLU A 95 13.91 -16.51 -10.73
N SER A 96 12.94 -17.42 -10.84
CA SER A 96 13.14 -18.73 -11.46
C SER A 96 13.63 -18.62 -12.91
N MET A 97 13.05 -17.69 -13.69
CA MET A 97 13.50 -17.41 -15.06
C MET A 97 14.92 -16.85 -15.09
N GLY A 98 15.27 -15.97 -14.14
CA GLY A 98 16.62 -15.43 -14.01
C GLY A 98 17.68 -16.53 -13.80
N GLN A 99 17.39 -17.49 -12.92
CA GLN A 99 18.26 -18.65 -12.67
C GLN A 99 18.42 -19.52 -13.92
N GLU A 100 17.33 -19.76 -14.66
CA GLU A 100 17.39 -20.51 -15.92
C GLU A 100 18.27 -19.81 -16.97
N PHE A 101 18.12 -18.49 -17.17
CA PHE A 101 18.94 -17.73 -18.11
C PHE A 101 20.41 -17.69 -17.71
N GLN A 102 20.70 -17.60 -16.42
CA GLN A 102 22.06 -17.68 -15.92
C GLN A 102 22.69 -19.04 -16.25
N GLY A 103 21.94 -20.13 -16.06
CA GLY A 103 22.38 -21.47 -16.44
C GLY A 103 22.64 -21.60 -17.95
N GLN A 104 21.74 -21.09 -18.79
CA GLN A 104 21.91 -21.08 -20.24
C GLN A 104 23.15 -20.28 -20.67
N TYR A 105 23.37 -19.12 -20.06
CA TYR A 105 24.55 -18.30 -20.32
C TYR A 105 25.84 -19.00 -19.93
N LYS A 106 25.88 -19.63 -18.75
CA LYS A 106 27.04 -20.39 -18.27
C LYS A 106 27.37 -21.53 -19.24
N ASN A 107 26.36 -22.31 -19.64
CA ASN A 107 26.54 -23.39 -20.60
C ASN A 107 27.04 -22.89 -21.96
N PHE A 108 26.51 -21.76 -22.46
CA PHE A 108 26.99 -21.14 -23.69
C PHE A 108 28.48 -20.74 -23.57
N ARG A 109 28.85 -20.09 -22.48
CA ARG A 109 30.24 -19.67 -22.24
C ARG A 109 31.19 -20.87 -22.21
N GLU A 110 30.85 -21.90 -21.44
CA GLU A 110 31.69 -23.09 -21.32
C GLU A 110 31.81 -23.84 -22.66
N SER A 111 30.69 -24.03 -23.37
CA SER A 111 30.66 -24.80 -24.63
C SER A 111 31.28 -24.08 -25.84
N VAL A 112 31.05 -22.77 -25.97
CA VAL A 112 31.48 -21.99 -27.13
C VAL A 112 32.81 -21.28 -26.88
N LEU A 113 32.95 -20.60 -25.72
CA LEU A 113 34.10 -19.74 -25.47
C LEU A 113 35.27 -20.51 -24.86
N ASP A 114 35.01 -21.37 -23.88
CA ASP A 114 36.09 -22.05 -23.14
C ASP A 114 36.52 -23.37 -23.79
N SER A 115 35.56 -24.19 -24.25
CA SER A 115 35.85 -25.53 -24.79
C SER A 115 35.78 -25.64 -26.32
N ASN A 116 35.31 -24.62 -27.04
CA ASN A 116 35.14 -24.61 -28.51
C ASN A 116 34.42 -25.87 -29.07
N VAL A 117 33.57 -26.51 -28.26
CA VAL A 117 32.82 -27.71 -28.67
C VAL A 117 31.72 -27.34 -29.66
N THR A 118 31.12 -26.17 -29.47
CA THR A 118 30.09 -25.59 -30.35
C THR A 118 30.66 -24.40 -31.12
N LEU A 119 30.37 -24.36 -32.43
CA LEU A 119 30.79 -23.25 -33.28
C LEU A 119 30.09 -21.96 -32.84
N LEU A 120 30.82 -20.84 -32.86
CA LEU A 120 30.26 -19.51 -32.58
C LEU A 120 29.11 -19.12 -33.52
N THR A 121 29.09 -19.68 -34.74
CA THR A 121 28.05 -19.46 -35.76
C THR A 121 26.83 -20.35 -35.58
N ALA A 122 26.83 -21.26 -34.59
CA ALA A 122 25.69 -22.11 -34.33
C ALA A 122 24.47 -21.25 -33.94
N PRO A 123 23.28 -21.53 -34.52
CA PRO A 123 22.09 -20.76 -34.22
C PRO A 123 21.67 -20.94 -32.76
N ILE A 124 21.53 -19.82 -32.04
CA ILE A 124 21.04 -19.79 -30.66
C ILE A 124 19.51 -19.73 -30.70
N LYS A 125 18.85 -20.61 -29.91
CA LYS A 125 17.39 -20.60 -29.79
C LYS A 125 16.93 -19.27 -29.19
N ARG A 126 15.89 -18.66 -29.78
CA ARG A 126 15.31 -17.42 -29.27
C ARG A 126 14.65 -17.66 -27.90
N ASN A 127 14.99 -16.82 -26.93
CA ASN A 127 14.31 -16.80 -25.63
C ASN A 127 12.99 -16.04 -25.76
N ASN A 128 11.87 -16.76 -25.63
CA ASN A 128 10.52 -16.20 -25.68
C ASN A 128 10.02 -15.80 -24.28
N SER A 129 10.84 -15.06 -23.54
CA SER A 129 10.52 -14.68 -22.16
C SER A 129 9.74 -13.38 -22.10
N LEU A 130 8.49 -13.47 -21.68
CA LEU A 130 7.62 -12.32 -21.45
C LEU A 130 7.85 -11.76 -20.03
N LEU A 131 9.08 -11.33 -19.73
CA LEU A 131 9.50 -10.89 -18.39
C LEU A 131 8.69 -9.71 -17.85
N PHE A 132 8.26 -8.80 -18.72
CA PHE A 132 7.53 -7.59 -18.36
C PHE A 132 6.21 -7.45 -19.13
N HIS A 133 5.70 -8.56 -19.68
CA HIS A 133 4.44 -8.51 -20.40
C HIS A 133 3.30 -8.72 -19.42
N GLU A 134 2.55 -7.65 -19.17
CA GLU A 134 1.26 -7.78 -18.51
C GLU A 134 0.34 -8.56 -19.45
N GLU A 135 0.00 -9.80 -19.08
CA GLU A 135 -1.04 -10.55 -19.78
C GLU A 135 -2.35 -9.77 -19.63
N LYS A 136 -2.70 -8.99 -20.65
CA LYS A 136 -3.97 -8.27 -20.70
C LYS A 136 -5.07 -9.30 -20.50
N SER A 137 -5.75 -9.22 -19.36
CA SER A 137 -6.88 -10.10 -19.10
C SER A 137 -7.82 -10.04 -20.30
N LYS A 138 -8.11 -11.22 -20.87
CA LYS A 138 -9.00 -11.29 -22.04
C LYS A 138 -10.33 -10.66 -21.62
N LYS A 139 -10.66 -9.50 -22.20
CA LYS A 139 -11.94 -8.82 -21.94
C LYS A 139 -13.04 -9.84 -22.15
N LYS A 140 -13.80 -10.15 -21.08
CA LYS A 140 -14.94 -11.06 -21.19
C LYS A 140 -15.92 -10.44 -22.19
N THR A 141 -16.39 -11.22 -23.16
CA THR A 141 -17.45 -10.77 -24.07
C THR A 141 -18.73 -10.51 -23.27
N ASP A 142 -19.58 -9.59 -23.74
CA ASP A 142 -20.85 -9.25 -23.09
C ASP A 142 -21.70 -10.51 -22.82
N THR A 143 -21.71 -11.44 -23.77
CA THR A 143 -22.39 -12.74 -23.64
C THR A 143 -21.85 -13.57 -22.46
N LYS A 144 -20.53 -13.59 -22.25
CA LYS A 144 -19.89 -14.35 -21.16
C LYS A 144 -20.16 -13.71 -19.80
N LEU A 145 -20.27 -12.38 -19.74
CA LEU A 145 -20.69 -11.66 -18.53
C LEU A 145 -22.15 -11.94 -18.19
N ARG A 146 -23.06 -11.88 -19.17
CA ARG A 146 -24.48 -12.22 -18.98
C ARG A 146 -24.67 -13.65 -18.51
N MET A 147 -23.93 -14.59 -19.08
CA MET A 147 -24.01 -16.00 -18.69
C MET A 147 -23.47 -16.24 -17.26
N GLN A 148 -22.41 -15.53 -16.86
CA GLN A 148 -21.92 -15.57 -15.48
C GLN A 148 -22.92 -14.95 -14.50
N HIS A 149 -23.54 -13.82 -14.87
CA HIS A 149 -24.58 -13.17 -14.09
C HIS A 149 -25.77 -14.10 -13.89
N PHE A 150 -26.28 -14.72 -14.96
CA PHE A 150 -27.37 -15.69 -14.90
C PHE A 150 -27.02 -16.88 -13.99
N LYS A 151 -25.82 -17.45 -14.11
CA LYS A 151 -25.37 -18.56 -13.27
C LYS A 151 -25.41 -18.19 -11.78
N ARG A 152 -24.90 -17.00 -11.43
CA ARG A 152 -24.89 -16.51 -10.04
C ARG A 152 -26.31 -16.31 -9.49
N HIS A 153 -27.22 -15.80 -10.29
CA HIS A 153 -28.63 -15.66 -9.88
C HIS A 153 -29.33 -17.00 -9.74
N ALA A 154 -29.10 -17.94 -10.66
CA ALA A 154 -29.66 -19.29 -10.57
C ALA A 154 -29.21 -20.02 -9.30
N GLU A 155 -27.95 -19.88 -8.91
CA GLU A 155 -27.41 -20.42 -7.66
C GLU A 155 -28.09 -19.79 -6.43
N LEU A 156 -28.28 -18.47 -6.43
CA LEU A 156 -28.98 -17.77 -5.35
C LEU A 156 -30.46 -18.20 -5.23
N TYR A 157 -31.16 -18.34 -6.35
CA TYR A 157 -32.54 -18.84 -6.35
C TYR A 157 -32.62 -20.29 -5.87
N GLY A 158 -31.67 -21.15 -6.27
CA GLY A 158 -31.59 -22.52 -5.77
C GLY A 158 -31.36 -22.57 -4.25
N GLN A 159 -30.45 -21.75 -3.74
CA GLN A 159 -30.21 -21.65 -2.30
C GLN A 159 -31.44 -21.11 -1.55
N ALA A 160 -32.07 -20.05 -2.05
CA ALA A 160 -33.29 -19.50 -1.47
C ALA A 160 -34.44 -20.53 -1.45
N PHE A 161 -34.60 -21.30 -2.52
CA PHE A 161 -35.59 -22.36 -2.60
C PHE A 161 -35.35 -23.45 -1.54
N VAL A 162 -34.12 -23.94 -1.39
CA VAL A 162 -33.76 -24.93 -0.37
C VAL A 162 -33.98 -24.39 1.05
N VAL A 163 -33.68 -23.11 1.30
CA VAL A 163 -33.92 -22.48 2.60
C VAL A 163 -35.42 -22.36 2.90
N LEU A 164 -36.24 -22.00 1.91
CA LEU A 164 -37.69 -21.88 2.08
C LEU A 164 -38.37 -23.24 2.26
N ASP A 165 -37.92 -24.26 1.53
CA ASP A 165 -38.43 -25.63 1.64
C ASP A 165 -38.07 -26.27 3.00
N SER A 166 -36.86 -26.02 3.51
CA SER A 166 -36.41 -26.53 4.82
C SER A 166 -37.05 -25.86 6.05
N HIS A 167 -37.67 -24.68 5.90
CA HIS A 167 -38.37 -23.97 6.98
C HIS A 167 -39.90 -24.09 6.92
N GLY A 168 -40.44 -24.81 5.93
CA GLY A 168 -41.89 -25.01 5.72
C GLY A 168 -42.43 -26.39 6.13
N GLY A 169 -41.65 -27.17 6.88
CA GLY A 169 -42.02 -28.51 7.39
C GLY A 169 -42.36 -28.52 8.87
#